data_AF-A0A954HYF5-F1
#
_entry.id   AF-A0A954HYF5-F1
#
_cell.length_a   1.000
_cell.length_b   1.000
_cell.length_c   1.000
_cell.angle_alpha   90.00
_cell.angle_beta   90.00
_cell.angle_gamma   90.00
#
_symmetry.space_group_name_H-M   'P 1'
#
loop_
_entity.id
_entity.type
_entity.pdbx_description
1 polymer ?
#
loop_
_entity_poly.entity_id
_entity_poly.type
_entity_poly.pdbx_seq_one_letter_code
_entity_poly.pdbx_strand_id
1 'polypeptide(L)'
;MPNHLLRLVSPSGNLWYMLTLSTDILPQTDLTYLAFRAAFQETLERIVLAQQVSLCEEWIYGYLTEVPILRQVAPQVQLDLLLDTWQRHQLPDTQEATLLDESVVYCVCETAARLVRNDPSALARFLADGPRSIELELRPRLAHGLVALHIGLCPDADFLLITQFLDLPPREARTLMAEFGLHPADCDPLLESLGRWHIASNFADKADGLLTTDEVRQTLAILAPLRCNAAPL
;
A
#
# COMPACT_ATOMS: atom_id res chain seq x y z
N MET A 1 30.90 -11.92 7.58
CA MET A 1 31.23 -10.54 7.12
C MET A 1 30.12 -9.64 7.64
N PRO A 2 30.35 -8.82 8.67
CA PRO A 2 29.25 -8.13 9.36
C PRO A 2 28.77 -6.90 8.57
N ASN A 3 27.45 -6.79 8.44
CA ASN A 3 26.72 -5.69 7.81
C ASN A 3 26.88 -4.40 8.63
N HIS A 4 27.59 -3.41 8.07
CA HIS A 4 27.62 -2.04 8.56
C HIS A 4 26.98 -1.12 7.51
N LEU A 5 25.66 -1.10 7.43
CA LEU A 5 24.94 -0.05 6.73
C LEU A 5 23.72 0.36 7.57
N LEU A 6 23.63 1.68 7.80
CA LEU A 6 22.60 2.43 8.52
C LEU A 6 22.74 2.44 10.06
N ARG A 7 23.69 3.27 10.55
CA ARG A 7 23.64 3.79 11.93
C ARG A 7 22.56 4.87 11.99
N LEU A 8 21.50 4.60 12.76
CA LEU A 8 20.52 5.59 13.19
C LEU A 8 21.20 6.58 14.16
N VAL A 9 21.18 7.87 13.81
CA VAL A 9 21.36 8.94 14.79
C VAL A 9 19.96 9.34 15.22
N SER A 10 19.51 8.84 16.37
CA SER A 10 18.28 9.33 17.01
C SER A 10 18.63 10.48 17.95
N PRO A 11 18.14 11.71 17.75
CA PRO A 11 18.09 12.69 18.80
C PRO A 11 16.88 12.37 19.69
N SER A 12 17.16 11.80 20.87
CA SER A 12 16.39 11.90 22.11
C SER A 12 14.86 11.86 22.04
N GLY A 13 14.28 10.69 22.37
CA GLY A 13 12.91 10.56 22.89
C GLY A 13 11.88 9.91 21.94
N ASN A 14 12.09 8.64 21.57
CA ASN A 14 11.12 7.94 20.70
C ASN A 14 9.97 7.32 21.51
N LEU A 15 8.80 7.95 21.44
CA LEU A 15 7.53 7.22 21.48
C LEU A 15 7.49 6.32 20.23
N TRP A 16 7.16 5.05 20.43
CA TRP A 16 7.23 4.03 19.40
C TRP A 16 5.92 3.98 18.61
N TYR A 17 5.81 4.77 17.54
CA TYR A 17 4.69 4.72 16.60
C TYR A 17 4.80 3.51 15.67
N MET A 18 3.90 2.51 15.73
CA MET A 18 4.24 1.17 15.23
C MET A 18 3.06 0.33 14.70
N LEU A 19 3.16 -0.10 13.44
CA LEU A 19 2.32 -1.16 12.86
C LEU A 19 3.13 -2.46 12.84
N THR A 20 2.65 -3.49 13.52
CA THR A 20 3.30 -4.81 13.63
C THR A 20 2.77 -5.73 12.53
N LEU A 21 3.63 -6.11 11.58
CA LEU A 21 3.37 -7.12 10.56
C LEU A 21 3.93 -8.44 11.04
N SER A 22 3.09 -9.48 11.10
CA SER A 22 3.48 -10.78 11.67
C SER A 22 4.16 -10.64 13.05
N THR A 23 5.50 -10.65 13.12
CA THR A 23 6.27 -10.47 14.36
C THR A 23 7.15 -9.21 14.40
N ASP A 24 7.24 -8.49 13.28
CA ASP A 24 8.16 -7.37 13.09
C ASP A 24 7.41 -6.06 12.87
N ILE A 25 8.11 -4.95 13.07
CA ILE A 25 7.48 -3.64 13.07
C ILE A 25 7.89 -2.89 11.81
N LEU A 26 6.90 -2.37 11.07
CA LEU A 26 7.14 -1.52 9.93
C LEU A 26 7.96 -0.30 10.37
N PRO A 27 9.21 -0.14 9.88
CA PRO A 27 10.08 0.90 10.39
C PRO A 27 9.71 2.27 9.81
N GLN A 28 9.79 3.31 10.62
CA GLN A 28 9.60 4.69 10.17
C GLN A 28 10.88 5.21 9.49
N THR A 29 11.06 4.87 8.23
CA THR A 29 12.24 5.24 7.43
C THR A 29 11.86 5.97 6.16
N ASP A 30 12.83 6.65 5.56
CA ASP A 30 12.71 7.25 4.23
C ASP A 30 12.31 6.22 3.16
N LEU A 31 12.73 4.97 3.34
CA LEU A 31 12.38 3.86 2.45
C LEU A 31 10.88 3.55 2.52
N THR A 32 10.32 3.49 3.72
CA THR A 32 8.89 3.29 3.96
C THR A 32 8.09 4.45 3.38
N TYR A 33 8.47 5.69 3.69
CA TYR A 33 7.80 6.87 3.14
C TYR A 33 7.87 6.90 1.61
N LEU A 34 9.02 6.61 1.02
CA LEU A 34 9.17 6.50 -0.44
C LEU A 34 8.23 5.46 -1.02
N ALA A 35 8.15 4.27 -0.42
CA ALA A 35 7.32 3.17 -0.92
C ALA A 35 5.84 3.58 -1.00
N PHE A 36 5.30 4.08 0.11
CA PHE A 36 3.92 4.55 0.19
C PHE A 36 3.66 5.71 -0.78
N ARG A 37 4.55 6.71 -0.83
CA ARG A 37 4.37 7.88 -1.68
C ARG A 37 4.43 7.54 -3.17
N ALA A 38 5.37 6.70 -3.56
CA ALA A 38 5.53 6.27 -4.95
C ALA A 38 4.30 5.48 -5.43
N ALA A 39 3.81 4.54 -4.61
CA ALA A 39 2.63 3.75 -4.94
C ALA A 39 1.35 4.60 -5.02
N PHE A 40 1.20 5.57 -4.12
CA PHE A 40 0.09 6.53 -4.17
C PHE A 40 0.09 7.34 -5.47
N GLN A 41 1.22 7.99 -5.78
CA GLN A 41 1.32 8.86 -6.95
C GLN A 41 1.16 8.08 -8.26
N GLU A 42 1.77 6.89 -8.36
CA GLU A 42 1.62 6.03 -9.54
C GLU A 42 0.17 5.59 -9.76
N THR A 43 -0.53 5.23 -8.69
CA THR A 43 -1.94 4.84 -8.77
C THR A 43 -2.81 6.04 -9.16
N LEU A 44 -2.55 7.23 -8.61
CA LEU A 44 -3.28 8.45 -8.97
C LEU A 44 -3.07 8.83 -10.44
N GLU A 45 -1.85 8.72 -10.97
CA GLU A 45 -1.57 8.96 -12.39
C GLU A 45 -2.33 8.00 -13.29
N ARG A 46 -2.38 6.72 -12.93
CA ARG A 46 -3.16 5.72 -13.68
C ARG A 46 -4.66 6.04 -13.67
N ILE A 47 -5.20 6.55 -12.55
CA ILE A 47 -6.59 7.03 -12.49
C ILE A 47 -6.80 8.18 -13.49
N VAL A 48 -5.92 9.17 -13.50
CA VAL A 48 -6.02 10.32 -14.41
C VAL A 48 -5.93 9.87 -15.87
N LEU A 49 -5.01 8.97 -16.19
CA LEU A 49 -4.87 8.41 -17.54
C LEU A 49 -6.12 7.63 -17.97
N ALA A 50 -6.67 6.78 -17.11
CA ALA A 50 -7.87 6.01 -17.41
C ALA A 50 -9.09 6.92 -17.68
N GLN A 51 -9.24 8.00 -16.89
CA GLN A 51 -10.29 9.02 -17.10
C GLN A 51 -10.14 9.73 -18.45
N GLN A 52 -8.90 10.00 -18.90
CA GLN A 52 -8.65 10.65 -20.18
C GLN A 52 -8.93 9.74 -21.39
N VAL A 53 -8.64 8.44 -21.27
CA VAL A 53 -8.78 7.47 -22.37
C VAL A 53 -10.18 6.83 -22.41
N SER A 54 -11.07 7.17 -21.47
CA SER A 54 -12.43 6.59 -21.35
C SER A 54 -12.40 5.05 -21.28
N LEU A 55 -11.37 4.48 -20.65
CA LEU A 55 -11.30 3.05 -20.36
C LEU A 55 -12.30 2.74 -19.23
N CYS A 56 -13.58 2.65 -19.59
CA CYS A 56 -14.67 2.42 -18.63
C CYS A 56 -14.78 0.97 -18.17
N GLU A 57 -14.16 0.00 -18.86
CA GLU A 57 -14.57 -1.40 -18.74
C GLU A 57 -13.62 -2.30 -17.93
N GLU A 58 -12.37 -1.90 -17.69
CA GLU A 58 -11.43 -2.70 -16.88
C GLU A 58 -10.60 -1.82 -15.94
N TRP A 59 -11.03 -1.70 -14.69
CA TRP A 59 -10.34 -0.91 -13.64
C TRP A 59 -9.20 -1.69 -12.99
N ILE A 60 -8.51 -2.54 -13.75
CA ILE A 60 -7.47 -3.45 -13.25
C ILE A 60 -6.12 -2.72 -13.33
N TYR A 61 -5.96 -1.69 -12.51
CA TYR A 61 -4.72 -0.93 -12.41
C TYR A 61 -4.55 -0.36 -11.00
N GLY A 62 -3.35 0.15 -10.72
CA GLY A 62 -2.96 0.63 -9.39
C GLY A 62 -2.00 -0.34 -8.71
N TYR A 63 -1.62 -0.02 -7.48
CA TYR A 63 -0.59 -0.79 -6.76
C TYR A 63 -1.11 -2.13 -6.22
N LEU A 64 -2.40 -2.26 -5.88
CA LEU A 64 -2.93 -3.51 -5.32
C LEU A 64 -3.02 -4.67 -6.33
N THR A 65 -2.76 -4.41 -7.62
CA THR A 65 -2.79 -5.47 -8.64
C THR A 65 -1.69 -6.51 -8.46
N GLU A 66 -0.65 -6.20 -7.68
CA GLU A 66 0.42 -7.15 -7.32
C GLU A 66 -0.12 -8.31 -6.46
N VAL A 67 -1.23 -8.12 -5.73
CA VAL A 67 -1.90 -9.15 -4.93
C VAL A 67 -3.12 -9.69 -5.67
N PRO A 68 -3.15 -11.00 -6.04
CA PRO A 68 -4.19 -11.54 -6.92
C PRO A 68 -5.63 -11.30 -6.47
N ILE A 69 -5.93 -11.46 -5.17
CA ILE A 69 -7.30 -11.28 -4.65
C ILE A 69 -7.75 -9.82 -4.74
N LEU A 70 -6.82 -8.87 -4.65
CA LEU A 70 -7.10 -7.43 -4.60
C LEU A 70 -7.08 -6.74 -5.97
N ARG A 71 -6.83 -7.47 -7.07
CA ARG A 71 -6.76 -6.89 -8.43
C ARG A 71 -8.03 -6.14 -8.86
N GLN A 72 -9.18 -6.52 -8.30
CA GLN A 72 -10.48 -5.92 -8.64
C GLN A 72 -10.88 -4.78 -7.69
N VAL A 73 -10.05 -4.43 -6.70
CA VAL A 73 -10.33 -3.30 -5.82
C VAL A 73 -10.30 -2.00 -6.65
N ALA A 74 -11.37 -1.22 -6.54
CA ALA A 74 -11.51 0.03 -7.28
C ALA A 74 -10.31 0.97 -7.01
N PRO A 75 -9.67 1.58 -8.02
CA PRO A 75 -8.45 2.37 -7.86
C PRO A 75 -8.51 3.48 -6.80
N GLN A 76 -9.65 4.18 -6.68
CA GLN A 76 -9.85 5.19 -5.64
C GLN A 76 -9.86 4.58 -4.23
N VAL A 77 -10.38 3.36 -4.09
CA VAL A 77 -10.37 2.62 -2.82
C VAL A 77 -8.96 2.15 -2.50
N GLN A 78 -8.16 1.75 -3.50
CA GLN A 78 -6.75 1.42 -3.28
C GLN A 78 -6.02 2.61 -2.61
N LEU A 79 -6.23 3.84 -3.09
CA LEU A 79 -5.64 5.04 -2.47
C LEU A 79 -6.10 5.23 -1.02
N ASP A 80 -7.38 5.01 -0.71
CA ASP A 80 -7.90 5.14 0.65
C ASP A 80 -7.33 4.08 1.60
N LEU A 81 -7.20 2.83 1.13
CA LEU A 81 -6.59 1.73 1.88
C LEU A 81 -5.10 2.00 2.15
N LEU A 82 -4.38 2.53 1.18
CA LEU A 82 -2.99 2.96 1.36
C LEU A 82 -2.89 4.00 2.49
N LEU A 83 -3.77 5.00 2.48
CA LEU A 83 -3.80 6.04 3.49
C LEU A 83 -4.23 5.52 4.87
N ASP A 84 -5.15 4.54 4.94
CA ASP A 84 -5.50 3.86 6.19
C ASP A 84 -4.29 3.13 6.80
N THR A 85 -3.57 2.34 6.00
CA THR A 85 -2.37 1.65 6.46
C THR A 85 -1.27 2.65 6.86
N TRP A 86 -1.09 3.73 6.10
CA TRP A 86 -0.15 4.79 6.42
C TRP A 86 -0.48 5.48 7.75
N GLN A 87 -1.73 5.90 7.94
CA GLN A 87 -2.17 6.58 9.16
C GLN A 87 -1.93 5.69 10.39
N ARG A 88 -2.31 4.41 10.32
CA ARG A 88 -2.07 3.47 11.44
C ARG A 88 -0.60 3.25 11.72
N HIS A 89 0.26 3.27 10.69
CA HIS A 89 1.71 3.26 10.86
C HIS A 89 2.27 4.52 11.56
N GLN A 90 1.56 5.65 11.50
CA GLN A 90 1.92 6.88 12.22
C GLN A 90 1.30 6.96 13.63
N LEU A 91 0.46 6.01 14.07
CA LEU A 91 -0.16 6.04 15.40
C LEU A 91 0.85 5.66 16.50
N PRO A 92 0.79 6.31 17.69
CA PRO A 92 1.74 6.10 18.77
C PRO A 92 1.59 4.75 19.48
N ASP A 93 0.41 4.14 19.36
CA ASP A 93 0.12 2.84 19.96
C ASP A 93 0.38 1.74 18.93
N THR A 94 0.98 0.64 19.40
CA THR A 94 1.21 -0.54 18.55
C THR A 94 -0.11 -1.08 18.03
N GLN A 95 -0.26 -1.10 16.71
CA GLN A 95 -1.39 -1.70 16.01
C GLN A 95 -0.97 -3.06 15.43
N GLU A 96 -1.81 -4.07 15.61
CA GLU A 96 -1.65 -5.35 14.92
C GLU A 96 -2.10 -5.18 13.45
N ALA A 97 -1.24 -5.57 12.51
CA ALA A 97 -1.57 -5.53 11.10
C ALA A 97 -2.57 -6.63 10.74
N THR A 98 -3.51 -6.29 9.87
CA THR A 98 -4.36 -7.27 9.20
C THR A 98 -3.67 -7.79 7.94
N LEU A 99 -4.12 -8.90 7.37
CA LEU A 99 -3.64 -9.40 6.08
C LEU A 99 -3.78 -8.35 4.95
N LEU A 100 -4.76 -7.45 5.06
CA LEU A 100 -4.91 -6.33 4.13
C LEU A 100 -3.75 -5.34 4.25
N ASP A 101 -3.28 -5.05 5.46
CA ASP A 101 -2.15 -4.14 5.67
C ASP A 101 -0.83 -4.74 5.21
N GLU A 102 -0.64 -6.04 5.45
CA GLU A 102 0.50 -6.77 4.93
C GLU A 102 0.50 -6.76 3.39
N SER A 103 -0.67 -6.96 2.78
CA SER A 103 -0.87 -6.83 1.33
C SER A 103 -0.54 -5.43 0.84
N VAL A 104 -0.97 -4.39 1.53
CA VAL A 104 -0.66 -2.99 1.18
C VAL A 104 0.84 -2.76 1.24
N VAL A 105 1.50 -3.12 2.34
CA VAL A 105 2.95 -2.93 2.55
C VAL A 105 3.75 -3.68 1.49
N TYR A 106 3.37 -4.91 1.16
CA TYR A 106 3.95 -5.67 0.06
C TYR A 106 3.81 -4.92 -1.28
N CYS A 107 2.59 -4.55 -1.64
CA CYS A 107 2.30 -3.90 -2.92
C CYS A 107 3.00 -2.55 -3.09
N VAL A 108 3.09 -1.73 -2.04
CA VAL A 108 3.79 -0.43 -2.11
C VAL A 108 5.30 -0.62 -2.28
N CYS A 109 5.89 -1.63 -1.62
CA CYS A 109 7.31 -1.94 -1.76
C CYS A 109 7.63 -2.47 -3.16
N GLU A 110 6.83 -3.39 -3.69
CA GLU A 110 7.01 -3.93 -5.05
C GLU A 110 6.80 -2.86 -6.12
N THR A 111 5.77 -2.02 -5.98
CA THR A 111 5.51 -0.90 -6.88
C THR A 111 6.68 0.07 -6.91
N ALA A 112 7.19 0.47 -5.74
CA ALA A 112 8.35 1.35 -5.65
C ALA A 112 9.62 0.69 -6.20
N ALA A 113 9.84 -0.60 -5.93
CA ALA A 113 11.01 -1.31 -6.45
C ALA A 113 10.96 -1.41 -7.97
N ARG A 114 9.77 -1.65 -8.55
CA ARG A 114 9.52 -1.62 -9.99
C ARG A 114 9.79 -0.24 -10.58
N LEU A 115 9.36 0.85 -9.94
CA LEU A 115 9.65 2.22 -10.38
C LEU A 115 11.14 2.54 -10.34
N VAL A 116 11.86 2.18 -9.27
CA VAL A 116 13.32 2.35 -9.20
C VAL A 116 14.03 1.67 -10.37
N ARG A 117 13.58 0.48 -10.77
CA ARG A 117 14.19 -0.30 -11.86
C ARG A 117 13.83 0.24 -13.24
N ASN A 118 12.58 0.63 -13.45
CA ASN A 118 12.03 0.83 -14.79
C ASN A 118 11.81 2.31 -15.13
N ASP A 119 11.49 3.15 -14.15
CA ASP A 119 11.22 4.57 -14.34
C ASP A 119 11.67 5.43 -13.12
N PRO A 120 13.00 5.55 -12.92
CA PRO A 120 13.53 6.36 -11.83
C PRO A 120 13.21 7.85 -11.98
N SER A 121 12.93 8.31 -13.19
CA SER A 121 12.55 9.71 -13.46
C SER A 121 11.15 10.03 -12.93
N ALA A 122 10.17 9.14 -13.14
CA ALA A 122 8.86 9.27 -12.51
C ALA A 122 8.95 9.25 -10.99
N LEU A 123 9.74 8.32 -10.42
CA LEU A 123 9.95 8.26 -8.98
C LEU A 123 10.55 9.55 -8.42
N ALA A 124 11.59 10.11 -9.06
CA ALA A 124 12.17 11.39 -8.64
C ALA A 124 11.12 12.51 -8.63
N ARG A 125 10.28 12.57 -9.66
CA ARG A 125 9.18 13.54 -9.75
C ARG A 125 8.13 13.35 -8.65
N PHE A 126 7.78 12.11 -8.31
CA PHE A 126 6.86 11.82 -7.20
C PHE A 126 7.40 12.32 -5.86
N LEU A 127 8.71 12.34 -5.66
CA LEU A 127 9.32 12.76 -4.40
C LEU A 127 9.60 14.26 -4.32
N ALA A 128 9.84 14.94 -5.45
CA ALA A 128 10.31 16.32 -5.51
C ALA A 128 9.43 17.32 -4.75
N ASP A 129 8.10 17.21 -4.88
CA ASP A 129 7.14 18.15 -4.29
C ASP A 129 6.45 17.59 -3.03
N GLY A 130 7.06 16.57 -2.41
CA GLY A 130 6.48 15.91 -1.24
C GLY A 130 6.67 16.68 0.07
N PRO A 131 5.86 16.35 1.10
CA PRO A 131 5.96 16.98 2.41
C PRO A 131 7.29 16.70 3.12
N ARG A 132 7.98 15.61 2.77
CA ARG A 132 9.31 15.26 3.29
C ARG A 132 10.34 15.34 2.17
N SER A 133 11.39 16.13 2.39
CA SER A 133 12.57 16.15 1.54
C SER A 133 13.43 14.92 1.84
N ILE A 134 13.61 14.04 0.85
CA ILE A 134 14.50 12.90 0.96
C ILE A 134 15.70 13.06 0.04
N GLU A 135 16.90 12.92 0.59
CA GLU A 135 18.12 12.80 -0.20
C GLU A 135 18.34 11.33 -0.55
N LEU A 136 17.75 10.87 -1.65
CA LEU A 136 17.92 9.48 -2.11
C LEU A 136 18.70 9.41 -3.42
N GLU A 137 19.82 8.72 -3.36
CA GLU A 137 20.48 8.25 -4.57
C GLU A 137 19.68 7.08 -5.15
N LEU A 138 18.96 7.33 -6.24
CA LEU A 138 18.17 6.33 -6.99
C LEU A 138 19.09 5.33 -7.70
N ARG A 139 19.73 4.46 -6.92
CA ARG A 139 20.63 3.40 -7.39
C ARG A 139 19.89 2.06 -7.40
N PRO A 140 20.28 1.07 -8.22
CA PRO A 140 19.67 -0.26 -8.24
C PRO A 140 19.62 -0.98 -6.87
N ARG A 141 20.49 -0.62 -5.92
CA ARG A 141 20.47 -1.14 -4.55
C ARG A 141 19.23 -0.70 -3.77
N LEU A 142 18.61 0.42 -4.10
CA LEU A 142 17.39 0.91 -3.47
C LEU A 142 16.21 -0.06 -3.71
N ALA A 143 16.09 -0.59 -4.93
CA ALA A 143 15.09 -1.61 -5.25
C ALA A 143 15.29 -2.89 -4.41
N HIS A 144 16.54 -3.29 -4.15
CA HIS A 144 16.83 -4.42 -3.27
C HIS A 144 16.44 -4.12 -1.82
N GLY A 145 16.65 -2.88 -1.36
CA GLY A 145 16.22 -2.44 -0.03
C GLY A 145 14.69 -2.51 0.13
N LEU A 146 13.94 -2.06 -0.88
CA LEU A 146 12.47 -2.12 -0.88
C LEU A 146 11.95 -3.57 -0.83
N VAL A 147 12.56 -4.47 -1.61
CA VAL A 147 12.19 -5.90 -1.58
C VAL A 147 12.57 -6.53 -0.23
N ALA A 148 13.77 -6.24 0.28
CA ALA A 148 14.21 -6.74 1.58
C ALA A 148 13.32 -6.23 2.74
N LEU A 149 12.75 -5.04 2.62
CA LEU A 149 11.84 -4.48 3.62
C LEU A 149 10.61 -5.38 3.81
N HIS A 150 9.89 -5.73 2.74
CA HIS A 150 8.68 -6.56 2.91
C HIS A 150 9.00 -8.04 3.18
N ILE A 151 10.08 -8.59 2.61
CA ILE A 151 10.51 -9.97 2.93
C ILE A 151 10.81 -10.13 4.42
N GLY A 152 11.43 -9.12 5.03
CA GLY A 152 11.71 -9.13 6.46
C GLY A 152 10.49 -8.95 7.34
N LEU A 153 9.41 -8.35 6.84
CA LEU A 153 8.19 -8.02 7.61
C LEU A 153 7.09 -9.08 7.48
N CYS A 154 6.97 -9.72 6.32
CA CYS A 154 5.99 -10.75 6.03
C CYS A 154 6.66 -11.86 5.21
N PRO A 155 7.37 -12.80 5.88
CA PRO A 155 8.15 -13.82 5.18
C PRO A 155 7.27 -14.86 4.46
N ASP A 156 6.10 -15.17 5.02
CA ASP A 156 5.22 -16.22 4.50
C ASP A 156 4.28 -15.71 3.39
N ALA A 157 3.96 -14.40 3.40
CA ALA A 157 3.14 -13.72 2.39
C ALA A 157 1.83 -14.45 2.06
N ASP A 158 1.17 -15.00 3.09
CA ASP A 158 0.01 -15.90 2.95
C ASP A 158 -1.16 -15.27 2.17
N PHE A 159 -1.27 -13.94 2.20
CA PHE A 159 -2.25 -13.19 1.41
C PHE A 159 -2.17 -13.43 -0.10
N LEU A 160 -1.01 -13.84 -0.63
CA LEU A 160 -0.85 -14.21 -2.04
C LEU A 160 -1.55 -15.53 -2.39
N LEU A 161 -1.73 -16.41 -1.40
CA LEU A 161 -2.31 -17.75 -1.59
C LEU A 161 -3.84 -17.75 -1.53
N ILE A 162 -4.46 -16.73 -0.93
CA ILE A 162 -5.90 -16.73 -0.61
C ILE A 162 -6.78 -17.01 -1.84
N THR A 163 -6.41 -16.49 -3.01
CA THR A 163 -7.16 -16.74 -4.25
C THR A 163 -7.32 -18.22 -4.60
N GLN A 164 -6.38 -19.08 -4.19
CA GLN A 164 -6.42 -20.52 -4.48
C GLN A 164 -7.53 -21.23 -3.71
N PHE A 165 -8.01 -20.63 -2.61
CA PHE A 165 -9.07 -21.21 -1.77
C PHE A 165 -10.48 -20.76 -2.17
N LEU A 166 -10.60 -19.69 -2.97
CA LEU A 166 -11.90 -19.10 -3.33
C LEU A 166 -12.74 -20.01 -4.24
N ASP A 167 -12.09 -20.86 -5.03
CA ASP A 167 -12.76 -21.81 -5.94
C ASP A 167 -13.19 -23.12 -5.24
N LEU A 168 -12.84 -23.29 -3.96
CA LEU A 168 -13.10 -24.52 -3.21
C LEU A 168 -14.43 -24.47 -2.43
N PRO A 169 -15.09 -25.62 -2.21
CA PRO A 169 -16.21 -25.69 -1.29
C PRO A 169 -15.83 -25.19 0.12
N PRO A 170 -16.71 -24.48 0.85
CA PRO A 170 -16.35 -23.81 2.12
C PRO A 170 -15.70 -24.70 3.18
N ARG A 171 -16.08 -25.98 3.23
CA ARG A 171 -15.47 -26.93 4.18
C ARG A 171 -14.03 -27.27 3.79
N GLU A 172 -13.78 -27.50 2.51
CA GLU A 172 -12.44 -27.84 1.98
C GLU A 172 -11.51 -26.64 2.04
N ALA A 173 -12.01 -25.44 1.68
CA ALA A 173 -11.30 -24.19 1.83
C ALA A 173 -10.82 -23.97 3.27
N ARG A 174 -11.71 -24.12 4.27
CA ARG A 174 -11.34 -23.97 5.69
C ARG A 174 -10.29 -24.95 6.16
N THR A 175 -10.38 -26.21 5.72
CA THR A 175 -9.38 -27.23 6.08
C THR A 175 -8.01 -26.88 5.52
N LEU A 176 -7.94 -26.51 4.24
CA LEU A 176 -6.66 -26.16 3.61
C LEU A 176 -6.11 -24.84 4.14
N MET A 177 -6.93 -23.81 4.35
CA MET A 177 -6.49 -22.55 4.95
C MET A 177 -5.84 -22.77 6.32
N ALA A 178 -6.42 -23.65 7.15
CA ALA A 178 -5.84 -24.00 8.45
C ALA A 178 -4.48 -24.71 8.33
N GLU A 179 -4.20 -25.46 7.25
CA GLU A 179 -2.89 -26.07 7.00
C GLU A 179 -1.80 -25.01 6.70
N PHE A 180 -2.19 -23.85 6.17
CA PHE A 180 -1.33 -22.70 5.92
C PHE A 180 -1.39 -21.65 7.04
N GLY A 181 -2.02 -21.97 8.18
CA GLY A 181 -2.12 -21.03 9.31
C GLY A 181 -3.10 -19.86 9.09
N LEU A 182 -3.87 -19.87 8.01
CA LEU A 182 -4.84 -18.83 7.68
C LEU A 182 -6.19 -19.10 8.38
N HIS A 183 -6.65 -18.14 9.18
CA HIS A 183 -8.00 -18.19 9.72
C HIS A 183 -8.98 -17.43 8.80
N PRO A 184 -10.19 -17.96 8.53
CA PRO A 184 -11.16 -17.31 7.64
C PRO A 184 -11.48 -15.85 8.00
N ALA A 185 -11.53 -15.54 9.30
CA ALA A 185 -11.80 -14.18 9.78
C ALA A 185 -10.70 -13.18 9.37
N ASP A 186 -9.46 -13.63 9.18
CA ASP A 186 -8.34 -12.76 8.79
C ASP A 186 -8.47 -12.32 7.33
N CYS A 187 -9.26 -13.05 6.53
CA CYS A 187 -9.55 -12.73 5.14
C CYS A 187 -10.69 -11.71 4.99
N ASP A 188 -11.50 -11.49 6.03
CA ASP A 188 -12.66 -10.59 5.96
C ASP A 188 -12.27 -9.17 5.50
N PRO A 189 -11.20 -8.53 6.01
CA PRO A 189 -10.79 -7.20 5.54
C PRO A 189 -10.44 -7.16 4.04
N LEU A 190 -9.81 -8.22 3.52
CA LEU A 190 -9.48 -8.33 2.10
C LEU A 190 -10.75 -8.46 1.25
N LEU A 191 -11.68 -9.31 1.66
CA LEU A 191 -12.94 -9.55 0.96
C LEU A 191 -13.85 -8.31 1.00
N GLU A 192 -13.95 -7.64 2.15
CA GLU A 192 -14.70 -6.40 2.29
C GLU A 192 -14.19 -5.30 1.35
N SER A 193 -12.86 -5.24 1.13
CA SER A 193 -12.27 -4.24 0.25
C SER A 193 -12.75 -4.34 -1.20
N LEU A 194 -13.11 -5.54 -1.67
CA LEU A 194 -13.64 -5.78 -3.02
C LEU A 194 -15.03 -5.19 -3.22
N GLY A 195 -15.80 -5.05 -2.15
CA GLY A 195 -17.14 -4.45 -2.18
C GLY A 195 -17.15 -2.93 -2.01
N ARG A 196 -16.00 -2.31 -1.73
CA ARG A 196 -15.91 -0.86 -1.50
C ARG A 196 -15.82 -0.12 -2.84
N TRP A 197 -16.60 0.97 -2.95
CA TRP A 197 -16.63 1.84 -4.14
C TRP A 197 -16.23 3.28 -3.85
N HIS A 198 -16.29 3.69 -2.59
CA HIS A 198 -16.07 5.06 -2.16
C HIS A 198 -14.94 5.15 -1.15
N ILE A 199 -14.21 6.25 -1.22
CA ILE A 199 -13.21 6.62 -0.21
C ILE A 199 -13.89 7.17 1.05
N ALA A 200 -13.28 6.97 2.21
CA ALA A 200 -13.79 7.47 3.48
C ALA A 200 -13.85 9.01 3.54
N SER A 201 -14.71 9.53 4.42
CA SER A 201 -14.87 10.98 4.61
C SER A 201 -13.63 11.65 5.20
N ASN A 202 -12.83 10.91 5.98
CA ASN A 202 -11.59 11.36 6.60
C ASN A 202 -10.35 11.13 5.72
N PHE A 203 -10.49 10.89 4.42
CA PHE A 203 -9.37 10.67 3.47
C PHE A 203 -8.25 11.74 3.60
N ALA A 204 -8.64 13.00 3.74
CA ALA A 204 -7.68 14.10 3.88
C ALA A 204 -6.86 14.00 5.16
N ASP A 205 -7.46 13.58 6.27
CA ASP A 205 -6.79 13.46 7.57
C ASP A 205 -5.79 12.31 7.58
N LYS A 206 -6.09 11.23 6.86
CA LYS A 206 -5.20 10.06 6.71
C LYS A 206 -3.95 10.36 5.87
N ALA A 207 -4.00 11.40 5.02
CA ALA A 207 -2.91 11.75 4.12
C ALA A 207 -1.76 12.51 4.79
N ASP A 208 -1.90 12.84 6.08
CA ASP A 208 -0.92 13.63 6.82
C ASP A 208 0.48 13.00 6.76
N GLY A 209 1.47 13.85 6.51
CA GLY A 209 2.87 13.44 6.36
C GLY A 209 3.21 12.61 5.12
N LEU A 210 2.22 12.21 4.30
CA LEU A 210 2.42 11.54 3.01
C LEU A 210 2.25 12.48 1.82
N LEU A 211 1.22 13.32 1.87
CA LEU A 211 0.86 14.28 0.82
C LEU A 211 0.86 15.71 1.37
N THR A 212 1.10 16.68 0.48
CA THR A 212 0.88 18.09 0.81
C THR A 212 -0.60 18.44 0.76
N THR A 213 -0.99 19.55 1.40
CA THR A 213 -2.37 20.05 1.35
C THR A 213 -2.88 20.30 -0.07
N ASP A 214 -1.99 20.75 -0.97
CA ASP A 214 -2.34 20.98 -2.38
C ASP A 214 -2.55 19.67 -3.13
N GLU A 215 -1.70 18.67 -2.88
CA GLU A 215 -1.86 17.31 -3.44
C GLU A 215 -3.16 16.66 -2.98
N VAL A 216 -3.51 16.80 -1.69
CA VAL A 216 -4.79 16.29 -1.16
C VAL A 216 -5.97 16.96 -1.87
N ARG A 217 -5.94 18.29 -2.01
CA ARG A 217 -7.00 19.03 -2.71
C ARG A 217 -7.16 18.59 -4.16
N GLN A 218 -6.05 18.46 -4.88
CA GLN A 218 -6.04 18.02 -6.27
C GLN A 218 -6.54 16.58 -6.40
N THR A 219 -6.09 15.69 -5.52
CA THR A 219 -6.55 14.29 -5.49
C THR A 219 -8.07 14.22 -5.30
N LEU A 220 -8.61 14.93 -4.31
CA LEU A 220 -10.06 14.93 -4.07
C LEU A 220 -10.85 15.48 -5.28
N ALA A 221 -10.31 16.44 -6.02
CA ALA A 221 -10.91 16.92 -7.25
C ALA A 221 -10.91 15.86 -8.36
N ILE A 222 -9.80 15.10 -8.51
CA ILE A 222 -9.68 13.97 -9.46
C ILE A 222 -10.66 12.84 -9.10
N LEU A 223 -10.84 12.58 -7.82
CA LEU A 223 -11.69 11.49 -7.32
C LEU A 223 -13.18 11.86 -7.25
N ALA A 224 -13.53 13.15 -7.29
CA ALA A 224 -14.92 13.61 -7.16
C ALA A 224 -15.88 12.98 -8.20
N PRO A 225 -15.55 12.86 -9.50
CA PRO A 225 -16.41 12.18 -10.46
C PRO A 225 -16.63 10.69 -10.16
N LEU A 226 -15.62 10.03 -9.57
CA LEU A 226 -15.68 8.61 -9.20
C LEU A 226 -16.55 8.37 -7.96
N ARG A 227 -16.84 9.42 -7.17
CA ARG A 227 -17.79 9.34 -6.04
C ARG A 227 -19.25 9.30 -6.51
N CYS A 228 -19.57 9.80 -7.70
CA CYS A 228 -20.94 9.95 -8.17
C CYS A 228 -21.40 8.88 -9.17
N ASN A 229 -20.48 8.19 -9.86
CA ASN A 229 -20.80 7.35 -11.02
C ASN A 229 -21.03 5.86 -10.73
N ALA A 230 -21.30 5.45 -9.49
CA ALA A 230 -21.56 4.05 -9.13
C ALA A 230 -22.86 3.90 -8.33
N ALA A 231 -23.99 4.30 -8.92
CA ALA A 231 -25.26 3.68 -8.57
C ALA A 231 -25.47 2.52 -9.56
N PRO A 232 -25.53 1.26 -9.12
CA PRO A 232 -25.96 0.20 -10.01
C PRO A 232 -27.46 0.37 -10.28
N LEU A 233 -27.82 0.28 -11.56
CA LEU A 233 -29.15 -0.11 -12.02
C LEU A 233 -29.49 -1.52 -11.54
#